data_AF-A0A7S0VHN5-F1
#
_entry.id   AF-A0A7S0VHN5-F1
#
_cell.length_a   1.000
_cell.length_b   1.000
_cell.length_c   1.000
_cell.angle_alpha   90.00
_cell.angle_beta   90.00
_cell.angle_gamma   90.00
#
_symmetry.space_group_name_H-M   'P 1'
#
loop_
_entity.id
_entity.type
_entity.pdbx_description
1 polymer ?
#
loop_
_entity_poly.entity_id
_entity_poly.type
_entity_poly.pdbx_seq_one_letter_code
_entity_poly.pdbx_strand_id
1 'polypeptide(L)'
;GGDLTGPSDVELLAARLAEALSCCRALAHLFPPEANCTLHGFAHRAAANFARNDLFHALSTFLSDAQGSFGISACCTLDRNVVCVASRGQAMSITFNPKAGAVLWGSEAAAQNLDVERVGGDL
;
A
#
# COMPACT_ATOMS: atom_id res chain seq x y z
N GLY A 1 -14.70 30.80 20.58
CA GLY A 1 -15.10 30.60 19.19
C GLY A 1 -13.97 29.86 18.51
N GLY A 2 -14.09 28.55 18.38
CA GLY A 2 -13.14 27.74 17.63
C GLY A 2 -13.68 27.57 16.22
N ASP A 3 -12.86 27.91 15.23
CA ASP A 3 -13.16 27.82 13.82
C ASP A 3 -13.24 26.34 13.40
N LEU A 4 -14.41 25.88 12.95
CA LEU A 4 -14.69 24.51 12.50
C LEU A 4 -14.53 24.41 10.97
N THR A 5 -13.39 24.84 10.44
CA THR A 5 -13.09 24.84 8.99
C THR A 5 -12.43 23.56 8.49
N GLY A 6 -12.35 22.52 9.32
CA GLY A 6 -11.90 21.19 8.88
C GLY A 6 -12.96 20.51 8.00
N PRO A 7 -12.56 19.72 6.99
CA PRO A 7 -13.51 18.93 6.21
C PRO A 7 -14.32 18.03 7.16
N SER A 8 -15.62 17.95 6.92
CA SER A 8 -16.47 17.02 7.67
C SER A 8 -15.95 15.58 7.52
N ASP A 9 -16.21 14.70 8.50
CA ASP A 9 -15.79 13.29 8.43
C ASP A 9 -16.24 12.61 7.12
N VAL A 10 -17.36 13.07 6.56
CA VAL A 10 -17.92 12.62 5.28
C VAL A 10 -17.06 13.07 4.09
N GLU A 11 -16.60 14.33 4.08
CA GLU A 11 -15.71 14.84 3.03
C GLU A 11 -14.33 14.18 3.09
N LEU A 12 -13.81 13.95 4.29
CA LEU A 12 -12.57 13.22 4.48
C LEU A 12 -12.70 11.78 3.98
N LEU A 13 -13.79 11.08 4.33
CA LEU A 13 -14.06 9.73 3.84
C LEU A 13 -14.21 9.69 2.31
N ALA A 14 -14.91 10.66 1.72
CA ALA A 14 -15.07 10.77 0.27
C ALA A 14 -13.74 11.01 -0.44
N ALA A 15 -12.87 11.87 0.10
CA ALA A 15 -11.53 12.11 -0.45
C ALA A 15 -10.66 10.84 -0.39
N ARG A 16 -10.70 10.10 0.73
CA ARG A 16 -9.98 8.83 0.88
C ARG A 16 -10.51 7.74 -0.04
N LEU A 17 -11.82 7.68 -0.24
CA LEU A 17 -12.44 6.82 -1.24
C LEU A 17 -11.97 7.19 -2.66
N ALA A 18 -11.96 8.48 -3.03
CA ALA A 18 -11.51 8.92 -4.34
C ALA A 18 -10.02 8.59 -4.61
N GLU A 19 -9.16 8.74 -3.59
CA GLU A 19 -7.76 8.37 -3.65
C GLU A 19 -7.58 6.85 -3.82
N ALA A 20 -8.30 6.05 -3.02
CA ALA A 20 -8.32 4.61 -3.17
C ALA A 20 -8.76 4.20 -4.59
N LEU A 21 -9.83 4.81 -5.11
CA LEU A 21 -10.34 4.58 -6.47
C LEU A 21 -9.33 4.93 -7.57
N SER A 22 -8.49 5.95 -7.36
CA SER A 22 -7.41 6.30 -8.28
C SER A 22 -6.35 5.20 -8.31
N CYS A 23 -5.90 4.73 -7.15
CA CYS A 23 -4.97 3.60 -7.03
C CYS A 23 -5.54 2.31 -7.67
N CYS A 24 -6.85 2.05 -7.52
CA CYS A 24 -7.50 0.91 -8.17
C CYS A 24 -7.39 0.94 -9.68
N ARG A 25 -7.61 2.12 -10.29
CA ARG A 25 -7.47 2.28 -11.75
C ARG A 25 -6.05 1.99 -12.21
N ALA A 26 -5.06 2.45 -11.45
CA ALA A 26 -3.65 2.16 -11.77
C ALA A 26 -3.34 0.66 -11.72
N LEU A 27 -3.98 -0.10 -10.82
CA LEU A 27 -3.75 -1.54 -10.63
C LEU A 27 -4.68 -2.44 -11.45
N ALA A 28 -5.69 -1.89 -12.14
CA ALA A 28 -6.70 -2.66 -12.86
C ALA A 28 -6.11 -3.59 -13.93
N HIS A 29 -4.98 -3.20 -14.55
CA HIS A 29 -4.27 -4.00 -15.54
C HIS A 29 -3.69 -5.31 -15.00
N LEU A 30 -3.57 -5.44 -13.67
CA LEU A 30 -3.13 -6.67 -13.03
C LEU A 30 -4.24 -7.71 -12.98
N PHE A 31 -5.51 -7.37 -13.23
CA PHE A 31 -6.63 -8.30 -13.10
C PHE A 31 -7.18 -8.69 -14.47
N PRO A 32 -7.65 -9.93 -14.65
CA PRO A 32 -8.23 -10.34 -15.92
C PRO A 32 -9.48 -9.50 -16.25
N PRO A 33 -9.78 -9.25 -17.53
CA PRO A 33 -10.92 -8.41 -17.92
C PRO A 33 -12.27 -9.00 -17.48
N GLU A 34 -12.38 -10.32 -17.37
CA GLU A 34 -13.52 -11.02 -16.78
C GLU A 34 -13.61 -10.95 -15.24
N ALA A 35 -12.56 -10.47 -14.55
CA ALA A 35 -12.69 -10.02 -13.16
C ALA A 35 -13.46 -8.70 -13.15
N ASN A 36 -14.75 -8.78 -13.47
CA ASN A 36 -15.76 -7.76 -13.26
C ASN A 36 -15.96 -7.58 -11.74
N CYS A 37 -14.92 -7.14 -11.05
CA CYS A 37 -15.08 -6.58 -9.72
C CYS A 37 -15.75 -5.22 -9.97
N THR A 38 -17.04 -5.13 -9.70
CA THR A 38 -17.69 -3.83 -9.66
C THR A 38 -16.93 -2.98 -8.66
N LEU A 39 -16.83 -1.67 -8.93
CA LEU A 39 -16.19 -0.71 -8.02
C LEU A 39 -16.68 -0.88 -6.56
N HIS A 40 -17.96 -1.24 -6.43
CA HIS A 40 -18.61 -1.59 -5.17
C HIS A 40 -18.04 -2.86 -4.52
N GLY A 41 -17.92 -3.97 -5.26
CA GLY A 41 -17.31 -5.20 -4.75
C GLY A 41 -15.83 -5.04 -4.40
N PHE A 42 -15.15 -4.10 -5.05
CA PHE A 42 -13.80 -3.69 -4.69
C PHE A 42 -13.77 -2.90 -3.38
N ALA A 43 -14.53 -1.80 -3.30
CA ALA A 43 -14.60 -0.95 -2.11
C ALA A 43 -15.05 -1.73 -0.87
N HIS A 44 -16.01 -2.65 -1.03
CA HIS A 44 -16.45 -3.53 0.04
C HIS A 44 -15.33 -4.47 0.53
N ARG A 45 -14.53 -5.06 -0.37
CA ARG A 45 -13.38 -5.89 0.01
C ARG A 45 -12.27 -5.08 0.65
N ALA A 46 -11.99 -3.87 0.15
CA ALA A 46 -11.05 -2.96 0.77
C ALA A 46 -11.49 -2.57 2.19
N ALA A 47 -12.75 -2.19 2.40
CA ALA A 47 -13.31 -1.85 3.70
C ALA A 47 -13.35 -3.04 4.66
N ALA A 48 -13.75 -4.23 4.19
CA ALA A 48 -13.77 -5.44 5.01
C ALA A 48 -12.36 -5.86 5.46
N ASN A 49 -11.35 -5.72 4.60
CA ASN A 49 -9.97 -6.00 4.96
C ASN A 49 -9.34 -4.90 5.83
N PHE A 50 -9.72 -3.63 5.63
CA PHE A 50 -9.36 -2.54 6.53
C PHE A 50 -9.86 -2.79 7.95
N ALA A 51 -11.12 -3.23 8.11
CA ALA A 51 -11.69 -3.57 9.41
C ALA A 51 -11.03 -4.78 10.10
N ARG A 52 -10.35 -5.64 9.33
CA ARG A 52 -9.60 -6.80 9.88
C ARG A 52 -8.23 -6.42 10.43
N ASN A 53 -7.74 -5.20 10.18
CA ASN A 53 -6.45 -4.68 10.63
C ASN A 53 -5.27 -5.64 10.35
N ASP A 54 -5.30 -6.32 9.20
CA ASP A 54 -4.27 -7.25 8.77
C ASP A 54 -3.85 -6.88 7.34
N LEU A 55 -2.76 -6.12 7.25
CA LEU A 55 -2.22 -5.63 5.99
C LEU A 55 -1.79 -6.77 5.06
N PHE A 56 -1.28 -7.87 5.63
CA PHE A 56 -0.83 -9.02 4.86
C PHE A 56 -2.03 -9.76 4.26
N HIS A 57 -3.05 -10.06 5.05
CA HIS A 57 -4.26 -10.71 4.56
C HIS A 57 -5.00 -9.84 3.54
N ALA A 58 -5.06 -8.53 3.78
CA ALA A 58 -5.63 -7.56 2.85
C ALA A 58 -4.94 -7.60 1.49
N LEU A 59 -3.60 -7.50 1.48
CA LEU A 59 -2.82 -7.50 0.24
C LEU A 59 -2.86 -8.86 -0.46
N SER A 60 -2.76 -9.96 0.29
CA SER A 60 -2.85 -11.32 -0.26
C SER A 60 -4.20 -11.59 -0.92
N THR A 61 -5.30 -11.18 -0.27
CA THR A 61 -6.65 -11.30 -0.84
C THR A 61 -6.83 -10.40 -2.05
N PHE A 62 -6.27 -9.19 -2.02
CA PHE A 62 -6.33 -8.28 -3.16
C PHE A 62 -5.59 -8.83 -4.38
N LEU A 63 -4.42 -9.45 -4.18
CA LEU A 63 -3.57 -9.96 -5.27
C LEU A 63 -3.86 -11.40 -5.68
N SER A 64 -4.86 -12.07 -5.09
CA SER A 64 -5.13 -13.51 -5.32
C SER A 64 -5.33 -13.85 -6.80
N ASP A 65 -5.97 -12.96 -7.55
CA ASP A 65 -6.26 -13.11 -8.98
C ASP A 65 -5.40 -12.20 -9.86
N ALA A 66 -4.37 -11.55 -9.29
CA ALA A 66 -3.49 -10.67 -10.03
C ALA A 66 -2.59 -11.47 -10.99
N GLN A 67 -2.63 -11.13 -12.27
CA GLN A 67 -1.85 -11.67 -13.37
C GLN A 67 -0.74 -10.71 -13.79
N GLY A 68 0.13 -11.19 -14.70
CA GLY A 68 1.28 -10.43 -15.19
C GLY A 68 2.43 -10.34 -14.18
N SER A 69 3.30 -9.37 -14.41
CA SER A 69 4.49 -9.12 -13.58
C SER A 69 4.34 -7.81 -12.81
N PHE A 70 4.56 -7.83 -11.50
CA PHE A 70 4.40 -6.67 -10.63
C PHE A 70 5.34 -6.73 -9.41
N GLY A 71 5.64 -5.55 -8.88
CA GLY A 71 6.26 -5.36 -7.55
C GLY A 71 5.47 -4.28 -6.81
N ILE A 72 4.91 -4.64 -5.65
CA ILE A 72 4.03 -3.77 -4.85
C ILE A 72 4.54 -3.76 -3.41
N SER A 73 4.69 -2.56 -2.84
CA SER A 73 4.82 -2.38 -1.39
C SER A 73 3.58 -1.68 -0.84
N ALA A 74 2.96 -2.28 0.17
CA ALA A 74 1.83 -1.71 0.88
C ALA A 74 2.25 -1.33 2.30
N CYS A 75 1.83 -0.15 2.74
CA CYS A 75 1.95 0.34 4.11
C CYS A 75 0.60 0.90 4.57
N CYS A 76 0.38 0.97 5.88
CA CYS A 76 -0.84 1.51 6.45
C CYS A 76 -0.50 2.39 7.65
N THR A 77 -1.20 3.51 7.80
CA THR A 77 -1.03 4.40 8.95
C THR A 77 -1.52 3.78 10.26
N LEU A 78 -2.36 2.74 10.20
CA LEU A 78 -2.76 1.95 11.37
C LEU A 78 -1.65 1.06 11.91
N ASP A 79 -0.70 0.68 11.04
CA ASP A 79 0.43 -0.18 11.38
C ASP A 79 1.74 0.38 10.80
N ARG A 80 2.21 1.48 11.42
CA ARG A 80 3.33 2.30 10.92
C ARG A 80 4.67 1.58 10.84
N ASN A 81 4.81 0.44 11.52
CA ASN A 81 6.07 -0.32 11.60
C ASN A 81 6.06 -1.56 10.69
N VAL A 82 5.01 -1.74 9.88
CA VAL A 82 4.84 -2.90 9.02
C VAL A 82 4.73 -2.47 7.57
N VAL A 83 5.49 -3.16 6.73
CA VAL A 83 5.37 -3.10 5.28
C VAL A 83 5.08 -4.50 4.76
N CYS A 84 4.13 -4.62 3.84
CA CYS A 84 3.89 -5.86 3.12
C CYS A 84 4.40 -5.69 1.68
N VAL A 85 5.31 -6.57 1.26
CA VAL A 85 5.90 -6.53 -0.08
C VAL A 85 5.45 -7.76 -0.86
N ALA A 86 4.86 -7.54 -2.03
CA ALA A 86 4.45 -8.59 -2.96
C ALA A 86 5.19 -8.42 -4.29
N SER A 87 5.72 -9.51 -4.82
CA SER A 87 6.35 -9.52 -6.13
C SER A 87 5.99 -10.77 -6.92
N ARG A 88 5.72 -10.59 -8.22
CA ARG A 88 5.50 -11.66 -9.19
C ARG A 88 6.25 -11.28 -10.47
N GLY A 89 7.21 -12.08 -10.90
CA GLY A 89 7.92 -11.85 -12.17
C GLY A 89 8.75 -10.55 -12.24
N GLN A 90 8.93 -9.84 -11.11
CA GLN A 90 9.80 -8.67 -10.97
C GLN A 90 10.81 -8.92 -9.84
N ALA A 91 12.03 -8.40 -9.97
CA ALA A 91 13.00 -8.48 -8.89
C ALA A 91 12.59 -7.55 -7.74
N MET A 92 12.78 -8.01 -6.50
CA MET A 92 12.57 -7.20 -5.31
C MET A 92 13.63 -7.56 -4.28
N SER A 93 14.37 -6.56 -3.83
CA SER A 93 15.49 -6.72 -2.90
C SER A 93 15.12 -6.19 -1.54
N ILE A 94 15.59 -6.85 -0.48
CA ILE A 94 15.35 -6.48 0.92
C ILE A 94 16.69 -6.52 1.65
N THR A 95 17.03 -5.42 2.31
CA THR A 95 18.26 -5.30 3.11
C THR A 95 17.92 -4.92 4.54
N PHE A 96 18.64 -5.54 5.48
CA PHE A 96 18.51 -5.27 6.92
C PHE A 96 19.73 -4.51 7.41
N ASN A 97 19.52 -3.31 7.97
CA ASN A 97 20.56 -2.55 8.66
C ASN A 97 20.30 -2.58 10.17
N PRO A 98 20.84 -3.58 10.89
CA PRO A 98 20.60 -3.71 12.33
C PRO A 98 21.20 -2.56 13.14
N LYS A 99 22.26 -1.90 12.65
CA LYS A 99 22.86 -0.75 13.35
C LYS A 99 21.95 0.46 13.35
N ALA A 100 21.26 0.71 12.22
CA ALA A 100 20.30 1.79 12.09
C ALA A 100 18.87 1.39 12.52
N GLY A 101 18.63 0.12 12.87
CA GLY A 101 17.29 -0.38 13.17
C GLY A 101 16.32 -0.32 11.99
N ALA A 102 16.83 -0.39 10.75
CA ALA A 102 16.05 -0.13 9.53
C ALA A 102 16.00 -1.35 8.60
N VAL A 103 14.87 -1.48 7.90
CA VAL A 103 14.68 -2.40 6.78
C VAL A 103 14.48 -1.55 5.52
N LEU A 104 15.26 -1.83 4.47
CA LEU A 104 15.18 -1.17 3.17
C LEU A 104 14.67 -2.17 2.14
N TRP A 105 13.80 -1.72 1.23
CA TRP A 105 13.30 -2.54 0.12
C TRP A 105 13.22 -1.72 -1.17
N GLY A 106 13.29 -2.40 -2.32
CA GLY A 106 13.28 -1.74 -3.63
C GLY A 106 13.56 -2.69 -4.79
N SER A 107 13.23 -2.24 -6.01
CA SER A 107 13.40 -2.98 -7.26
C SER A 107 14.86 -3.32 -7.57
N GLU A 108 15.79 -2.44 -7.19
CA GLU A 108 17.23 -2.64 -7.35
C GLU A 108 17.95 -2.60 -6.01
N ALA A 109 18.85 -3.56 -5.79
CA ALA A 109 19.70 -3.57 -4.59
C ALA A 109 20.58 -2.31 -4.47
N ALA A 110 20.95 -1.70 -5.61
CA ALA A 110 21.74 -0.46 -5.64
C ALA A 110 21.00 0.73 -5.01
N ALA A 111 19.67 0.76 -5.06
CA ALA A 111 18.86 1.81 -4.44
C ALA A 111 18.94 1.80 -2.90
N GLN A 112 19.44 0.70 -2.32
CA GLN A 112 19.54 0.50 -0.88
C GLN A 112 20.94 0.78 -0.35
N ASN A 113 21.90 1.12 -1.23
CA ASN A 113 23.27 1.43 -0.85
C ASN A 113 23.39 2.89 -0.40
N LEU A 114 22.63 3.25 0.64
CA LEU A 114 22.57 4.59 1.20
C LEU A 114 23.02 4.58 2.66
N ASP A 115 23.69 5.66 3.06
CA ASP A 115 24.11 5.89 4.44
C ASP A 115 22.90 6.36 5.26
N VAL A 116 22.21 5.40 5.90
CA VAL A 116 20.93 5.62 6.60
C VAL A 116 21.05 6.64 7.74
N GLU A 117 22.24 6.80 8.34
CA GLU A 117 22.47 7.79 9.41
C GLU A 117 22.34 9.26 8.94
N ARG A 118 22.49 9.54 7.64
CA ARG A 118 22.35 10.89 7.09
C ARG A 118 20.93 11.30 6.71
N VAL A 119 19.98 10.36 6.69
CA VAL A 119 18.60 10.59 6.22
C VAL A 119 17.63 10.83 7.39
N GLY A 120 18.11 10.76 8.64
CA GLY A 120 17.32 10.91 9.87
C GLY A 120 16.82 12.34 10.18
N GLY A 121 16.38 13.10 9.19
CA GLY A 121 15.48 14.22 9.41
C GLY A 121 14.04 13.72 9.33
N ASP A 122 13.35 13.70 10.46
CA ASP A 122 11.92 13.40 10.67
C ASP A 122 11.20 12.71 9.50
N LEU A 123 11.11 11.37 9.58
CA LEU A 123 10.14 10.55 8.84
C LEU A 123 8.83 10.44 9.64
#